data_AF-A0A1F6AX74-F1
#
_entry.id   AF-A0A1F6AX74-F1
#
_cell.length_a   1.000
_cell.length_b   1.000
_cell.length_c   1.000
_cell.angle_alpha   90.00
_cell.angle_beta   90.00
_cell.angle_gamma   90.00
#
_symmetry.space_group_name_H-M   'P 1'
#
loop_
_entity.id
_entity.type
_entity.pdbx_description
1 polymer ?
#
loop_
_entity_poly.entity_id
_entity_poly.type
_entity_poly.pdbx_seq_one_letter_code
_entity_poly.pdbx_strand_id
1 'polypeptide(L)'
;MKKNIYQYLSLVLFVLLLTVGGVLLYSQRTTLFSRDKNAPDPAVSHIRSFMDTPQETPQIASLDTVEEFKKKDPEFFKNAAVGDKIISYPYMRILYSPKTKKIVNIVTLPTPLPTPSQPIRIMMRYNADELARAKTLKSQLEQASPNLIVLGVEKSSVVYTGDIIYLVNPAKKDDALRFSQMVGGSKIVETPEKGEEPTEADVILAFRDIQ
;
A
#
# COMPACT_ATOMS: atom_id res chain seq x y z
N MET A 1 13.74 78.12 -25.48
CA MET A 1 14.38 76.78 -25.61
C MET A 1 14.27 75.84 -24.39
N LYS A 2 13.75 76.26 -23.22
CA LYS A 2 13.65 75.37 -22.03
C LYS A 2 12.40 74.46 -21.96
N LYS A 3 11.37 74.71 -22.79
CA LYS A 3 10.07 73.99 -22.72
C LYS A 3 10.16 72.53 -23.20
N ASN A 4 11.08 72.24 -24.13
CA ASN A 4 11.23 70.90 -24.71
C ASN A 4 12.06 69.97 -23.82
N ILE A 5 12.90 70.50 -22.92
CA ILE A 5 13.77 69.69 -22.06
C ILE A 5 12.95 68.85 -21.07
N TYR A 6 11.86 69.41 -20.52
CA TYR A 6 10.97 68.70 -19.59
C TYR A 6 10.14 67.62 -20.28
N GLN A 7 9.78 67.82 -21.57
CA GLN A 7 9.10 66.79 -22.35
C GLN A 7 10.00 65.59 -22.62
N TYR A 8 11.27 65.80 -22.97
CA TYR A 8 12.23 64.70 -23.13
C TYR A 8 12.52 64.00 -21.79
N LEU A 9 12.64 64.75 -20.69
CA LEU A 9 12.84 64.17 -19.36
C LEU A 9 11.66 63.28 -18.93
N SER A 10 10.43 63.73 -19.19
CA SER A 10 9.21 62.97 -18.91
C SER A 10 9.12 61.69 -19.75
N LEU A 11 9.53 61.74 -21.02
CA LEU A 11 9.52 60.58 -21.91
C LEU A 11 10.53 59.52 -21.43
N VAL A 12 11.74 59.95 -21.07
CA VAL A 12 12.79 59.06 -20.55
C VAL A 12 12.34 58.39 -19.25
N LEU A 13 11.73 59.16 -18.33
CA LEU A 13 11.21 58.61 -17.08
C LEU A 13 10.08 57.59 -17.31
N PHE A 14 9.20 57.85 -18.28
CA PHE A 14 8.11 56.94 -18.63
C PHE A 14 8.63 55.62 -19.22
N VAL A 15 9.62 55.68 -20.12
CA VAL A 15 10.27 54.49 -20.67
C VAL A 15 10.98 53.70 -19.57
N LEU A 16 11.63 54.38 -18.62
CA LEU A 16 12.30 53.74 -17.49
C LEU A 16 11.30 53.04 -16.54
N LEU A 17 10.12 53.63 -16.33
CA LEU A 17 9.04 53.00 -15.55
C LEU A 17 8.48 51.76 -16.25
N LEU A 18 8.34 51.79 -17.59
CA LEU A 18 7.87 50.65 -18.37
C LEU A 18 8.88 49.50 -18.38
N THR A 19 10.18 49.79 -18.46
CA THR A 19 11.21 48.74 -18.43
C THR A 19 11.33 48.11 -17.04
N VAL A 20 11.34 48.92 -15.98
CA VAL A 20 11.37 48.41 -14.59
C VAL A 20 10.09 47.62 -14.28
N GLY A 21 8.92 48.15 -14.64
CA GLY A 21 7.65 47.44 -14.47
C GLY A 21 7.57 46.13 -15.26
N GLY A 22 8.06 46.14 -16.51
CA GLY A 22 8.15 44.95 -17.35
C GLY A 22 9.06 43.87 -16.77
N VAL A 23 10.23 44.25 -16.24
CA VAL A 23 11.17 43.33 -15.59
C VAL A 23 10.60 42.74 -14.31
N LEU A 24 9.91 43.55 -13.48
CA LEU A 24 9.27 43.07 -12.25
C LEU A 24 8.09 42.13 -12.52
N LEU A 25 7.28 42.40 -13.55
CA LEU A 25 6.19 41.50 -13.96
C LEU A 25 6.73 40.21 -14.60
N TYR A 26 7.85 40.28 -15.32
CA TYR A 26 8.51 39.11 -15.88
C TYR A 26 9.10 38.19 -14.80
N SER A 27 9.74 38.77 -13.77
CA SER A 27 10.29 37.99 -12.64
C SER A 27 9.21 37.45 -11.69
N GLN A 28 8.05 38.11 -11.57
CA GLN A 28 6.89 37.53 -10.87
C GLN A 28 6.26 36.36 -11.64
N ARG A 29 6.31 36.35 -12.97
CA ARG A 29 5.76 35.22 -13.75
C ARG A 29 6.61 33.95 -13.63
N THR A 30 7.92 34.05 -13.45
CA THR A 30 8.77 32.85 -13.28
C THR A 30 8.65 32.24 -11.87
N THR A 31 8.20 32.99 -10.87
CA THR A 31 7.98 32.49 -9.50
C THR A 31 6.59 31.90 -9.26
N LEU A 32 5.61 32.17 -10.14
CA LEU A 32 4.25 31.61 -10.05
C LEU A 32 4.08 30.21 -10.67
N PHE A 33 5.06 29.74 -11.46
CA PHE A 33 5.01 28.43 -12.14
C PHE A 33 5.93 27.36 -11.55
N SER A 34 6.66 27.67 -10.47
CA SER A 34 7.34 26.65 -9.68
C SER A 34 6.38 26.05 -8.66
N ARG A 35 5.37 25.30 -9.14
CA ARG A 35 4.64 24.37 -8.28
C ARG A 35 5.65 23.33 -7.82
N ASP A 36 6.10 23.49 -6.58
CA ASP A 36 7.02 22.57 -5.92
C ASP A 36 6.47 21.14 -6.09
N LYS A 37 7.21 20.29 -6.81
CA LYS A 37 6.81 18.90 -7.08
C LYS A 37 6.75 18.08 -5.79
N ASN A 38 7.31 18.60 -4.70
CA ASN A 38 7.32 17.97 -3.38
C ASN A 38 6.21 18.50 -2.45
N ALA A 39 5.46 19.53 -2.85
CA ALA A 39 4.34 20.01 -2.04
C ALA A 39 3.18 18.99 -2.09
N PRO A 40 2.65 18.55 -0.93
CA PRO A 40 1.48 17.70 -0.88
C PRO A 40 0.32 18.34 -1.65
N ASP A 41 -0.33 17.58 -2.55
CA ASP A 41 -1.49 18.10 -3.27
C ASP A 41 -2.55 18.60 -2.26
N PRO A 42 -3.12 19.79 -2.45
CA PRO A 42 -4.11 20.35 -1.52
C PRO A 42 -5.32 19.44 -1.26
N ALA A 43 -5.62 18.50 -2.16
CA ALA A 43 -6.64 17.50 -1.95
C ALA A 43 -6.30 16.55 -0.79
N VAL A 44 -5.03 16.16 -0.63
CA VAL A 44 -4.59 15.24 0.42
C VAL A 44 -4.65 15.92 1.79
N SER A 45 -4.21 17.18 1.89
CA SER A 45 -4.31 17.93 3.14
C SER A 45 -5.75 18.16 3.55
N HIS A 46 -6.63 18.48 2.58
CA HIS A 46 -8.05 18.63 2.84
C HIS A 46 -8.71 17.32 3.28
N ILE A 47 -8.37 16.17 2.71
CA ILE A 47 -8.95 14.90 3.16
C ILE A 47 -8.47 14.53 4.57
N ARG A 48 -7.17 14.73 4.85
CA ARG A 48 -6.57 14.46 6.16
C ARG A 48 -7.19 15.26 7.30
N SER A 49 -7.85 16.39 7.02
CA SER A 49 -8.56 17.14 8.07
C SER A 49 -9.90 16.55 8.47
N PHE A 50 -10.46 15.59 7.72
CA PHE A 50 -11.75 14.96 8.02
C PHE A 50 -11.68 13.44 8.19
N MET A 51 -10.55 12.81 7.86
CA MET A 51 -10.39 11.36 7.90
C MET A 51 -8.92 10.98 8.11
N ASP A 52 -8.68 9.96 8.93
CA ASP A 52 -7.37 9.33 9.03
C ASP A 52 -7.01 8.63 7.72
N THR A 53 -5.89 9.01 7.13
CA THR A 53 -5.33 8.37 5.93
C THR A 53 -4.02 7.68 6.26
N PRO A 54 -3.59 6.68 5.46
CA PRO A 54 -2.25 6.10 5.58
C PRO A 54 -1.16 7.18 5.56
N GLN A 55 -0.09 6.93 6.32
CA GLN A 55 1.05 7.85 6.42
C GLN A 55 1.89 7.88 5.13
N GLU A 56 1.79 6.83 4.32
CA GLU A 56 2.46 6.69 3.03
C GLU A 56 2.05 7.80 2.05
N THR A 57 2.96 8.18 1.17
CA THR A 57 2.68 9.18 0.12
C THR A 57 1.73 8.58 -0.91
N PRO A 58 0.54 9.16 -1.12
CA PRO A 58 -0.40 8.63 -2.12
C PRO A 58 0.06 8.96 -3.54
N GLN A 59 -0.32 8.11 -4.47
CA GLN A 59 -0.31 8.45 -5.90
C GLN A 59 -1.57 9.22 -6.26
N ILE A 60 -1.43 10.29 -7.03
CA ILE A 60 -2.54 11.17 -7.38
C ILE A 60 -2.66 11.27 -8.89
N ALA A 61 -3.84 10.94 -9.40
CA ALA A 61 -4.19 11.11 -10.81
C ALA A 61 -5.43 12.00 -10.93
N SER A 62 -5.53 12.77 -12.01
CA SER A 62 -6.74 13.52 -12.33
C SER A 62 -7.55 12.76 -13.37
N LEU A 63 -8.88 12.82 -13.27
CA LEU A 63 -9.78 12.20 -14.24
C LEU A 63 -9.96 13.13 -15.43
N ASP A 64 -9.27 12.83 -16.53
CA ASP A 64 -9.42 13.58 -17.78
C ASP A 64 -10.63 13.09 -18.59
N THR A 65 -10.95 11.81 -18.50
CA THR A 65 -12.13 11.16 -19.10
C THR A 65 -12.79 10.26 -18.05
N VAL A 66 -14.13 10.18 -18.02
CA VAL A 66 -14.85 9.42 -16.98
C VAL A 66 -15.24 8.03 -17.49
N GLU A 67 -15.50 7.92 -18.77
CA GLU A 67 -16.14 6.80 -19.44
C GLU A 67 -15.25 5.56 -19.44
N GLU A 68 -13.95 5.73 -19.66
CA GLU A 68 -12.98 4.63 -19.62
C GLU A 68 -12.79 4.07 -18.20
N PHE A 69 -12.81 4.95 -17.20
CA PHE A 69 -12.70 4.55 -15.80
C PHE A 69 -13.97 3.85 -15.32
N LYS A 70 -15.16 4.34 -15.72
CA LYS A 70 -16.45 3.66 -15.45
C LYS A 70 -16.54 2.28 -16.10
N LYS A 71 -15.91 2.05 -17.26
CA LYS A 71 -15.85 0.71 -17.86
C LYS A 71 -15.00 -0.27 -17.04
N LYS A 72 -13.94 0.22 -16.39
CA LYS A 72 -13.02 -0.61 -15.59
C LYS A 72 -13.57 -0.89 -14.19
N ASP A 73 -14.20 0.12 -13.57
CA ASP A 73 -14.70 0.04 -12.19
C ASP A 73 -15.99 0.88 -12.04
N PRO A 74 -17.14 0.36 -12.51
CA PRO A 74 -18.38 1.13 -12.61
C PRO A 74 -18.91 1.60 -11.26
N GLU A 75 -18.73 0.80 -10.20
CA GLU A 75 -19.19 1.14 -8.86
C GLU A 75 -18.33 2.24 -8.24
N PHE A 76 -17.00 2.15 -8.35
CA PHE A 76 -16.12 3.18 -7.80
C PHE A 76 -16.34 4.53 -8.49
N PHE A 77 -16.48 4.53 -9.82
CA PHE A 77 -16.59 5.74 -10.63
C PHE A 77 -18.04 6.19 -10.93
N LYS A 78 -19.05 5.59 -10.31
CA LYS A 78 -20.48 5.87 -10.58
C LYS A 78 -20.82 7.37 -10.60
N ASN A 79 -20.36 8.10 -9.59
CA ASN A 79 -20.59 9.53 -9.41
C ASN A 79 -19.39 10.41 -9.82
N ALA A 80 -18.42 9.85 -10.54
CA ALA A 80 -17.23 10.58 -10.97
C ALA A 80 -17.54 11.64 -12.04
N ALA A 81 -16.82 12.75 -11.96
CA ALA A 81 -16.83 13.83 -12.94
C ALA A 81 -15.42 14.14 -13.45
N VAL A 82 -15.34 14.74 -14.65
CA VAL A 82 -14.06 15.22 -15.21
C VAL A 82 -13.45 16.26 -14.26
N GLY A 83 -12.15 16.11 -13.97
CA GLY A 83 -11.40 16.93 -13.03
C GLY A 83 -11.43 16.44 -11.58
N ASP A 84 -12.17 15.36 -11.27
CA ASP A 84 -12.02 14.67 -10.00
C ASP A 84 -10.61 14.04 -9.87
N LYS A 85 -10.14 13.88 -8.64
CA LYS A 85 -8.83 13.30 -8.33
C LYS A 85 -8.99 11.88 -7.77
N ILE A 86 -8.23 10.95 -8.32
CA ILE A 86 -8.00 9.63 -7.73
C ILE A 86 -6.77 9.75 -6.83
N ILE A 87 -6.93 9.40 -5.56
CA ILE A 87 -5.86 9.36 -4.56
C ILE A 87 -5.71 7.90 -4.14
N SER A 88 -4.60 7.29 -4.54
CA SER A 88 -4.31 5.87 -4.35
C SER A 88 -3.23 5.69 -3.29
N TYR A 89 -3.59 4.99 -2.22
CA TYR A 89 -2.70 4.42 -1.22
C TYR A 89 -2.52 2.92 -1.49
N PRO A 90 -1.54 2.26 -0.86
CA PRO A 90 -1.32 0.82 -1.04
C PRO A 90 -2.54 -0.07 -0.76
N TYR A 91 -3.37 0.27 0.23
CA TYR A 91 -4.57 -0.50 0.61
C TYR A 91 -5.87 0.32 0.57
N MET A 92 -5.88 1.47 -0.08
CA MET A 92 -7.06 2.33 -0.14
C MET A 92 -7.04 3.23 -1.37
N ARG A 93 -8.19 3.48 -1.97
CA ARG A 93 -8.34 4.45 -3.06
C ARG A 93 -9.51 5.38 -2.78
N ILE A 94 -9.30 6.67 -2.97
CA ILE A 94 -10.27 7.72 -2.73
C ILE A 94 -10.53 8.46 -4.05
N LEU A 95 -11.79 8.66 -4.37
CA LEU A 95 -12.22 9.57 -5.43
C LEU A 95 -12.68 10.88 -4.77
N TYR A 96 -11.97 11.97 -5.05
CA TYR A 96 -12.21 13.27 -4.46
C TYR A 96 -12.54 14.30 -5.54
N SER A 97 -13.55 15.13 -5.32
CA SER A 97 -13.91 16.20 -6.24
C SER A 97 -13.39 17.54 -5.73
N PRO A 98 -12.35 18.13 -6.35
CA PRO A 98 -11.84 19.44 -5.95
C PRO A 98 -12.87 20.56 -6.11
N LYS A 99 -13.77 20.43 -7.10
CA LYS A 99 -14.81 21.42 -7.40
C LYS A 99 -15.82 21.54 -6.27
N THR A 100 -16.24 20.41 -5.71
CA THR A 100 -17.25 20.37 -4.64
C THR A 100 -16.63 20.25 -3.24
N LYS A 101 -15.31 20.03 -3.18
CA LYS A 101 -14.55 19.75 -1.95
C LYS A 101 -15.09 18.54 -1.19
N LYS A 102 -15.57 17.53 -1.90
CA LYS A 102 -16.19 16.33 -1.31
C LYS A 102 -15.45 15.08 -1.72
N ILE A 103 -15.43 14.11 -0.81
CA ILE A 103 -15.10 12.74 -1.15
C ILE A 103 -16.31 12.14 -1.87
N VAL A 104 -16.10 11.73 -3.11
CA VAL A 104 -17.13 11.15 -3.98
C VAL A 104 -17.28 9.66 -3.69
N ASN A 105 -16.17 8.96 -3.48
CA ASN A 105 -16.17 7.54 -3.15
C ASN A 105 -14.86 7.11 -2.46
N ILE A 106 -14.92 6.03 -1.68
CA ILE A 106 -13.75 5.40 -1.02
C ILE A 106 -13.88 3.88 -1.14
N VAL A 107 -12.78 3.22 -1.47
CA VAL A 107 -12.68 1.75 -1.39
C VAL A 107 -11.39 1.36 -0.67
N THR A 108 -11.47 0.33 0.15
CA THR A 108 -10.30 -0.38 0.66
C THR A 108 -9.87 -1.41 -0.37
N LEU A 109 -8.57 -1.46 -0.67
CA LEU A 109 -7.99 -2.50 -1.49
C LEU A 109 -7.48 -3.61 -0.56
N PRO A 110 -7.48 -4.88 -1.00
CA PRO A 110 -6.78 -5.92 -0.27
C PRO A 110 -5.34 -5.46 -0.04
N THR A 111 -4.89 -5.47 1.21
CA THR A 111 -3.49 -5.15 1.52
C THR A 111 -2.63 -6.12 0.71
N PRO A 112 -1.75 -5.65 -0.20
CA PRO A 112 -0.77 -6.55 -0.77
C PRO A 112 0.02 -7.13 0.40
N LEU A 113 -0.07 -8.44 0.58
CA LEU A 113 0.67 -9.15 1.60
C LEU A 113 2.15 -8.76 1.41
N PRO A 114 2.86 -8.27 2.45
CA PRO A 114 4.23 -7.78 2.28
C PRO A 114 5.07 -8.85 1.59
N THR A 115 5.87 -8.49 0.60
CA THR A 115 6.75 -9.47 -0.04
C THR A 115 7.68 -10.04 1.03
N PRO A 116 7.76 -11.38 1.19
CA PRO A 116 8.58 -11.97 2.26
C PRO A 116 10.02 -11.51 2.06
N SER A 117 10.60 -10.84 3.06
CA SER A 117 11.97 -10.36 2.96
C SER A 117 13.00 -11.47 3.15
N GLN A 118 12.58 -12.62 3.68
CA GLN A 118 13.39 -13.80 3.97
C GLN A 118 12.50 -15.05 3.90
N PRO A 119 13.08 -16.23 3.61
CA PRO A 119 12.35 -17.48 3.66
C PRO A 119 11.73 -17.73 5.03
N ILE A 120 10.50 -18.23 5.04
CA ILE A 120 9.84 -18.68 6.27
C ILE A 120 10.27 -20.12 6.56
N ARG A 121 10.72 -20.37 7.80
CA ARG A 121 11.14 -21.70 8.26
C ARG A 121 9.98 -22.43 8.91
N ILE A 122 9.73 -23.66 8.48
CA ILE A 122 8.60 -24.47 8.91
C ILE A 122 9.10 -25.72 9.61
N MET A 123 8.53 -26.02 10.78
CA MET A 123 8.56 -27.37 11.35
C MET A 123 7.22 -28.06 11.07
N MET A 124 7.24 -29.28 10.54
CA MET A 124 6.03 -30.06 10.29
C MET A 124 5.87 -31.09 11.41
N ARG A 125 4.76 -31.02 12.14
CA ARG A 125 4.46 -31.90 13.28
C ARG A 125 3.26 -32.77 12.97
N TYR A 126 3.39 -34.08 13.08
CA TYR A 126 2.30 -35.01 12.77
C TYR A 126 1.95 -35.91 13.96
N ASN A 127 0.68 -36.32 14.03
CA ASN A 127 0.22 -37.38 14.94
C ASN A 127 0.07 -38.71 14.19
N ALA A 128 -0.15 -39.80 14.95
CA ALA A 128 -0.49 -41.15 14.44
C ALA A 128 0.16 -41.53 13.11
N ASP A 129 -0.63 -41.93 12.11
CA ASP A 129 -0.19 -42.47 10.82
C ASP A 129 -0.07 -41.39 9.73
N GLU A 130 -0.06 -40.10 10.11
CA GLU A 130 -0.07 -38.96 9.19
C GLU A 130 1.30 -38.62 8.58
N LEU A 131 2.32 -39.44 8.83
CA LEU A 131 3.68 -39.25 8.28
C LEU A 131 3.66 -39.17 6.75
N ALA A 132 2.84 -40.00 6.09
CA ALA A 132 2.73 -40.01 4.64
C ALA A 132 2.19 -38.67 4.12
N ARG A 133 1.11 -38.17 4.71
CA ARG A 133 0.51 -36.86 4.38
C ARG A 133 1.51 -35.72 4.59
N ALA A 134 2.22 -35.73 5.73
CA ALA A 134 3.22 -34.72 6.04
C ALA A 134 4.39 -34.72 5.04
N LYS A 135 4.88 -35.89 4.63
CA LYS A 135 5.93 -36.00 3.59
C LYS A 135 5.45 -35.54 2.22
N THR A 136 4.23 -35.90 1.82
CA THR A 136 3.64 -35.45 0.55
C THR A 136 3.50 -33.94 0.53
N LEU A 137 2.97 -33.33 1.59
CA LEU A 137 2.82 -31.89 1.66
C LEU A 137 4.18 -31.18 1.70
N LYS A 138 5.19 -31.75 2.39
CA LYS A 138 6.56 -31.22 2.35
C LYS A 138 7.05 -31.07 0.91
N SER A 139 6.97 -32.14 0.11
CA SER A 139 7.42 -32.10 -1.28
C SER A 139 6.62 -31.10 -2.12
N GLN A 140 5.31 -30.97 -1.89
CA GLN A 140 4.48 -29.97 -2.57
C GLN A 140 4.88 -28.54 -2.20
N LEU A 141 5.18 -28.28 -0.92
CA LEU A 141 5.60 -26.96 -0.43
C LEU A 141 6.95 -26.55 -1.00
N GLU A 142 7.92 -27.47 -0.99
CA GLU A 142 9.26 -27.24 -1.55
C GLU A 142 9.23 -27.01 -3.07
N GLN A 143 8.28 -27.63 -3.78
CA GLN A 143 8.06 -27.38 -5.21
C GLN A 143 7.31 -26.07 -5.49
N ALA A 144 6.32 -25.74 -4.65
CA ALA A 144 5.43 -24.61 -4.88
C ALA A 144 6.09 -23.26 -4.60
N SER A 145 7.04 -23.21 -3.67
CA SER A 145 7.67 -21.94 -3.30
C SER A 145 9.11 -22.14 -2.82
N PRO A 146 10.12 -21.59 -3.54
CA PRO A 146 11.51 -21.61 -3.10
C PRO A 146 11.78 -20.71 -1.89
N ASN A 147 10.80 -19.89 -1.49
CA ASN A 147 10.90 -18.98 -0.35
C ASN A 147 10.40 -19.61 0.96
N LEU A 148 10.34 -20.92 1.01
CA LEU A 148 9.89 -21.74 2.14
C LEU A 148 10.94 -22.80 2.44
N ILE A 149 11.30 -22.91 3.71
CA ILE A 149 12.30 -23.88 4.18
C ILE A 149 11.63 -24.80 5.19
N VAL A 150 11.49 -26.08 4.85
CA VAL A 150 11.01 -27.08 5.81
C VAL A 150 12.21 -27.61 6.59
N LEU A 151 12.29 -27.27 7.88
CA LEU A 151 13.38 -27.70 8.78
C LEU A 151 13.29 -29.19 9.13
N GLY A 152 12.07 -29.73 9.26
CA GLY A 152 11.85 -31.10 9.69
C GLY A 152 10.41 -31.57 9.54
N VAL A 153 10.24 -32.90 9.58
CA VAL A 153 8.95 -33.59 9.64
C VAL A 153 9.03 -34.60 10.77
N GLU A 154 8.38 -34.30 11.88
CA GLU A 154 8.60 -34.99 13.16
C GLU A 154 7.27 -35.36 13.82
N LYS A 155 7.26 -36.50 14.51
CA LYS A 155 6.08 -36.95 15.24
C LYS A 155 5.91 -36.06 16.47
N SER A 156 4.73 -35.50 16.69
CA SER A 156 4.43 -34.78 17.93
C SER A 156 3.95 -35.72 19.03
N SER A 157 4.34 -35.39 20.26
CA SER A 157 3.84 -35.98 21.50
C SER A 157 2.47 -35.42 21.91
N VAL A 158 2.06 -34.28 21.33
CA VAL A 158 0.78 -33.61 21.57
C VAL A 158 -0.21 -33.98 20.47
N VAL A 159 -1.45 -34.32 20.83
CA VAL A 159 -2.52 -34.60 19.87
C VAL A 159 -3.20 -33.31 19.41
N TYR A 160 -3.21 -33.07 18.10
CA TYR A 160 -3.88 -31.92 17.49
C TYR A 160 -5.28 -32.31 17.02
N THR A 161 -6.27 -31.52 17.41
CA THR A 161 -7.68 -31.74 17.02
C THR A 161 -8.03 -31.18 15.63
N GLY A 162 -7.08 -30.53 14.97
CA GLY A 162 -7.26 -29.88 13.67
C GLY A 162 -5.92 -29.54 13.03
N ASP A 163 -5.91 -29.32 11.71
CA ASP A 163 -4.73 -28.81 11.03
C ASP A 163 -4.54 -27.34 11.43
N ILE A 164 -3.44 -27.05 12.10
CA ILE A 164 -3.19 -25.78 12.79
C ILE A 164 -1.78 -25.29 12.50
N ILE A 165 -1.64 -23.98 12.39
CA ILE A 165 -0.35 -23.32 12.28
C ILE A 165 -0.05 -22.62 13.60
N TYR A 166 1.00 -23.03 14.29
CA TYR A 166 1.49 -22.27 15.44
C TYR A 166 2.50 -21.24 14.98
N LEU A 167 2.26 -19.98 15.34
CA LEU A 167 3.21 -18.90 15.13
C LEU A 167 4.26 -18.93 16.25
N VAL A 168 5.43 -19.47 15.94
CA VAL A 168 6.55 -19.56 16.89
C VAL A 168 7.31 -18.25 16.96
N ASN A 169 7.48 -17.59 15.82
CA ASN A 169 8.14 -16.29 15.70
C ASN A 169 7.10 -15.18 15.39
N PRO A 170 6.69 -14.36 16.38
CA PRO A 170 5.68 -13.31 16.17
C PRO A 170 6.04 -12.29 15.10
N ALA A 171 7.35 -12.07 14.85
CA ALA A 171 7.81 -11.16 13.80
C ALA A 171 7.47 -11.67 12.38
N LYS A 172 7.09 -12.95 12.25
CA LYS A 172 6.74 -13.61 10.99
C LYS A 172 5.23 -13.76 10.80
N LYS A 173 4.41 -12.99 11.53
CA LYS A 173 2.94 -13.08 11.48
C LYS A 173 2.36 -12.95 10.07
N ASP A 174 2.85 -11.99 9.29
CA ASP A 174 2.36 -11.78 7.91
C ASP A 174 2.80 -12.91 6.96
N ASP A 175 4.01 -13.45 7.16
CA ASP A 175 4.50 -14.62 6.43
C ASP A 175 3.67 -15.86 6.78
N ALA A 176 3.33 -16.04 8.05
CA ALA A 176 2.47 -17.13 8.53
C ALA A 176 1.06 -17.03 7.95
N LEU A 177 0.51 -15.82 7.81
CA LEU A 177 -0.79 -15.60 7.18
C LEU A 177 -0.80 -16.02 5.70
N ARG A 178 0.26 -15.67 4.95
CA ARG A 178 0.44 -16.15 3.57
C ARG A 178 0.54 -17.66 3.52
N PHE A 179 1.36 -18.23 4.40
CA PHE A 179 1.55 -19.67 4.48
C PHE A 179 0.23 -20.39 4.76
N SER A 180 -0.56 -19.91 5.71
CA SER A 180 -1.91 -20.41 6.02
C SER A 180 -2.79 -20.46 4.79
N GLN A 181 -2.87 -19.37 4.02
CA GLN A 181 -3.66 -19.32 2.79
C GLN A 181 -3.18 -20.34 1.74
N MET A 182 -1.88 -20.54 1.63
CA MET A 182 -1.30 -21.49 0.67
C MET A 182 -1.61 -22.95 1.04
N VAL A 183 -1.69 -23.29 2.34
CA VAL A 183 -1.99 -24.66 2.80
C VAL A 183 -3.48 -24.92 3.03
N GLY A 184 -4.37 -24.08 2.47
CA GLY A 184 -5.82 -24.30 2.52
C GLY A 184 -6.56 -23.54 3.63
N GLY A 185 -5.92 -22.54 4.24
CA GLY A 185 -6.55 -21.63 5.20
C GLY A 185 -6.54 -22.10 6.65
N SER A 186 -5.55 -22.92 7.05
CA SER A 186 -5.42 -23.42 8.42
C SER A 186 -5.34 -22.29 9.45
N LYS A 187 -6.01 -22.46 10.59
CA LYS A 187 -6.04 -21.46 11.66
C LYS A 187 -4.63 -21.22 12.22
N ILE A 188 -4.28 -19.94 12.43
CA ILE A 188 -3.04 -19.54 13.10
C ILE A 188 -3.31 -19.35 14.60
N VAL A 189 -2.42 -19.88 15.43
CA VAL A 189 -2.45 -19.74 16.90
C VAL A 189 -1.07 -19.30 17.39
N GLU A 190 -1.03 -18.30 18.25
CA GLU A 190 0.22 -17.67 18.73
C GLU A 190 0.86 -18.41 19.91
N THR A 191 0.21 -19.47 20.41
CA THR A 191 0.69 -20.27 21.54
C THR A 191 0.59 -21.75 21.19
N PRO A 192 1.73 -22.47 21.09
CA PRO A 192 1.73 -23.92 20.96
C PRO A 192 0.99 -24.59 22.11
N GLU A 193 0.44 -25.77 21.85
CA GLU A 193 -0.16 -26.60 22.88
C GLU A 193 0.86 -26.95 23.97
N LYS A 194 0.36 -27.13 25.20
CA LYS A 194 1.22 -27.42 26.35
C LYS A 194 1.92 -28.77 26.14
N GLY A 195 3.25 -28.75 26.15
CA GLY A 195 4.09 -29.94 25.96
C GLY A 195 4.63 -30.11 24.54
N GLU A 196 4.33 -29.19 23.63
CA GLU A 196 4.96 -29.16 22.31
C GLU A 196 6.47 -28.92 22.42
N GLU A 197 7.24 -29.65 21.60
CA GLU A 197 8.69 -29.53 21.61
C GLU A 197 9.16 -28.21 20.98
N PRO A 198 10.09 -27.48 21.64
CA PRO A 198 10.66 -26.25 21.09
C PRO A 198 11.27 -26.47 19.70
N THR A 199 11.25 -25.42 18.89
CA THR A 199 11.83 -25.43 17.55
C THR A 199 12.37 -24.05 17.20
N GLU A 200 13.38 -24.00 16.33
CA GLU A 200 13.89 -22.76 15.75
C GLU A 200 13.04 -22.27 14.57
N ALA A 201 12.02 -23.03 14.16
CA ALA A 201 11.13 -22.66 13.08
C ALA A 201 10.39 -21.35 13.38
N ASP A 202 10.00 -20.66 12.32
CA ASP A 202 9.15 -19.48 12.42
C ASP A 202 7.68 -19.87 12.64
N VAL A 203 7.27 -21.02 12.07
CA VAL A 203 5.95 -21.62 12.26
C VAL A 203 6.03 -23.14 12.41
N ILE A 204 5.07 -23.71 13.15
CA ILE A 204 4.80 -25.16 13.15
C ILE A 204 3.55 -25.41 12.33
N LEU A 205 3.61 -26.28 11.32
CA LEU A 205 2.43 -26.86 10.68
C LEU A 205 2.12 -28.19 11.35
N ALA A 206 1.04 -28.21 12.14
CA ALA A 206 0.58 -29.37 12.87
C ALA A 206 -0.58 -30.05 12.13
N PHE A 207 -0.47 -31.37 11.97
CA PHE A 207 -1.45 -32.21 11.28
C PHE A 207 -2.34 -32.93 12.28
N ARG A 208 -3.67 -32.82 12.13
CA ARG A 208 -4.62 -33.54 12.95
C ARG A 208 -4.49 -35.04 12.82
N ASP A 209 -4.89 -35.74 13.88
CA ASP A 209 -5.21 -37.17 13.82
C ASP A 209 -6.49 -37.38 12.99
N ILE A 210 -6.42 -38.20 11.94
CA ILE A 210 -7.60 -38.62 11.17
C ILE A 210 -7.99 -39.99 11.73
N GLN A 211 -8.79 -39.99 12.79
CA GLN A 211 -9.46 -41.21 13.26
C GLN A 211 -10.64 -41.57 12.38
#